data_AF-A0A1I7DGF1-F1
#
_entry.id   AF-A0A1I7DGF1-F1
#
_cell.length_a   1.000
_cell.length_b   1.000
_cell.length_c   1.000
_cell.angle_alpha   90.00
_cell.angle_beta   90.00
_cell.angle_gamma   90.00
#
_symmetry.space_group_name_H-M   'P 1'
#
loop_
_entity.id
_entity.type
_entity.pdbx_description
1 polymer ?
#
loop_
_entity_poly.entity_id
_entity_poly.type
_entity_poly.pdbx_seq_one_letter_code
_entity_poly.pdbx_strand_id
1 'polypeptide(L)' 'MNWKKIIRFKVGDVPWEIPLDVLVLLGVITLVLMGVGAYFGFQFGRS' A
#
# COMPACT_ATOMS: atom_id res chain seq x y z
N MET A 1 -4.13 12.35 -16.12
CA MET A 1 -4.41 11.26 -15.16
C MET A 1 -5.30 11.83 -14.07
N ASN A 2 -6.52 11.32 -13.88
CA ASN A 2 -7.46 11.89 -12.91
C ASN A 2 -7.24 11.27 -11.52
N TRP A 3 -6.33 11.86 -10.75
CA TRP A 3 -5.87 11.35 -9.44
C TRP A 3 -6.95 11.31 -8.36
N LYS A 4 -8.03 12.09 -8.54
CA LYS A 4 -9.20 12.11 -7.64
C LYS A 4 -10.28 11.10 -8.04
N LYS A 5 -10.01 10.21 -9.00
CA LYS A 5 -10.98 9.20 -9.42
C LYS A 5 -11.30 8.30 -8.22
N ILE A 6 -12.57 8.25 -7.83
CA ILE A 6 -13.04 7.36 -6.77
C ILE A 6 -13.10 5.94 -7.34
N ILE A 7 -12.37 5.04 -6.69
CA ILE A 7 -12.39 3.61 -6.99
C ILE A 7 -13.34 2.95 -6.00
N ARG A 8 -14.29 2.20 -6.56
CA ARG A 8 -15.26 1.43 -5.78
C ARG A 8 -14.93 -0.04 -5.94
N PHE A 9 -14.74 -0.72 -4.83
CA PHE A 9 -14.49 -2.16 -4.82
C PHE A 9 -15.17 -2.79 -3.60
N LYS A 10 -15.37 -4.11 -3.63
CA LYS A 10 -15.95 -4.84 -2.51
C LYS A 10 -14.90 -5.72 -1.86
N VAL A 11 -14.85 -5.70 -0.54
CA VAL A 11 -14.07 -6.65 0.26
C VAL A 11 -15.08 -7.45 1.08
N GLY A 12 -15.32 -8.70 0.67
CA GLY A 12 -16.49 -9.45 1.14
C GLY A 12 -17.79 -8.74 0.77
N ASP A 13 -18.68 -8.54 1.74
CA ASP A 13 -19.96 -7.85 1.57
C ASP A 13 -19.89 -6.33 1.80
N VAL A 14 -18.72 -5.80 2.18
CA VAL A 14 -18.57 -4.36 2.48
C VAL A 14 -18.18 -3.61 1.20
N PRO A 15 -19.02 -2.66 0.73
CA PRO A 15 -18.65 -1.78 -0.37
C PRO A 15 -17.69 -0.70 0.14
N TRP A 16 -16.51 -0.61 -0.48
CA TRP A 16 -15.49 0.38 -0.19
C TRP A 16 -15.40 1.40 -1.32
N GLU A 17 -15.33 2.67 -0.95
CA GLU A 17 -15.09 3.78 -1.86
C GLU A 17 -13.82 4.52 -1.41
N ILE A 18 -12.77 4.47 -2.22
CA ILE A 18 -11.48 5.06 -1.89
C ILE A 18 -10.97 5.84 -3.10
N PRO A 19 -10.49 7.08 -2.93
CA PRO A 19 -9.90 7.83 -4.04
C PRO A 19 -8.55 7.21 -4.46
N LEU A 20 -8.26 7.27 -5.76
CA LEU A 20 -7.11 6.61 -6.37
C LEU A 20 -5.77 7.06 -5.77
N ASP A 21 -5.64 8.33 -5.41
CA ASP A 21 -4.47 8.89 -4.73
C ASP A 21 -4.17 8.20 -3.39
N VAL A 22 -5.20 7.97 -2.57
CA VAL A 22 -5.06 7.27 -1.28
C VAL A 22 -4.68 5.80 -1.49
N LEU A 23 -5.27 5.15 -2.49
CA LEU A 23 -4.99 3.75 -2.81
C LEU A 23 -3.54 3.57 -3.27
N VAL A 24 -3.05 4.48 -4.11
CA VAL A 24 -1.64 4.53 -4.55
C VAL A 24 -0.72 4.83 -3.37
N LEU A 25 -1.06 5.79 -2.51
CA LEU A 25 -0.27 6.13 -1.32
C LEU A 25 -0.09 4.90 -0.41
N LEU A 26 -1.18 4.18 -0.12
CA LEU A 26 -1.15 2.96 0.69
C LEU A 26 -0.27 1.88 0.06
N GLY A 27 -0.38 1.68 -1.26
CA GLY A 27 0.47 0.73 -2.00
C GLY A 27 1.96 1.09 -1.90
N VAL A 28 2.29 2.37 -2.09
CA VAL A 28 3.68 2.86 -2.02
C VAL A 28 4.25 2.69 -0.61
N ILE A 29 3.51 3.10 0.43
CA ILE A 29 3.96 2.96 1.82
C ILE A 29 4.20 1.49 2.15
N THR A 30 3.31 0.59 1.73
CA THR A 30 3.46 -0.86 1.95
C THR A 30 4.75 -1.37 1.32
N LEU A 31 5.03 -1.02 0.07
CA LEU A 31 6.26 -1.42 -0.61
C LEU A 31 7.52 -0.86 0.06
N VAL A 32 7.49 0.40 0.50
CA VAL A 32 8.60 1.03 1.23
C VAL A 32 8.86 0.28 2.54
N LEU A 33 7.81 0.02 3.33
CA LEU A 33 7.94 -0.70 4.60
C LEU A 33 8.44 -2.14 4.39
N MET A 34 7.95 -2.84 3.37
CA MET A 34 8.44 -4.18 3.03
C MET A 34 9.91 -4.16 2.62
N GLY A 35 10.31 -3.22 1.76
CA GLY A 35 11.70 -3.10 1.30
C GLY A 35 12.66 -2.73 2.43
N VAL A 36 12.28 -1.74 3.25
CA VAL A 36 13.05 -1.30 4.42
C VAL A 36 13.12 -2.41 5.47
N GLY A 37 12.01 -3.08 5.76
CA GLY A 37 11.96 -4.20 6.69
C GLY A 37 12.83 -5.38 6.22
N ALA A 38 12.80 -5.72 4.93
CA ALA A 38 13.66 -6.74 4.36
C ALA A 38 15.14 -6.37 4.48
N TYR A 39 15.50 -5.13 4.13
CA TYR A 39 16.88 -4.63 4.23
C TYR A 39 17.42 -4.69 5.66
N PHE A 40 16.65 -4.17 6.62
CA PHE A 40 17.02 -4.25 8.04
C PHE A 40 17.05 -5.69 8.53
N GLY A 41 16.10 -6.54 8.12
CA GLY A 41 16.10 -7.97 8.43
C GLY A 41 17.37 -8.69 7.97
N PHE A 42 17.86 -8.39 6.76
CA PHE A 42 19.13 -8.94 6.25
C PHE A 42 20.36 -8.40 6.98
N GLN A 43 20.35 -7.13 7.38
CA GLN A 43 21.42 -6.53 8.19
C GLN A 43 21.50 -7.16 9.58
N PHE A 44 20.37 -7.24 10.30
CA PHE A 44 20.32 -7.80 11.66
C PHE A 44 20.52 -9.31 11.69
N GLY A 45 20.04 -10.05 10.68
CA GLY A 45 20.24 -11.51 10.59
C GLY A 45 21.65 -11.94 10.19
N ARG A 46 22.52 -10.99 9.82
CA ARG A 46 23.94 -11.25 9.48
C ARG A 46 24.91 -11.04 10.66
N SER A 47 24.42 -10.64 11.83
CA SER A 47 25.21 -10.49 13.07
C SER A 47 25.28 -11.79 13.88
#